data_AF-A0A5P9GPS8-F1
#
_entry.id   AF-A0A5P9GPS8-F1
#
_cell.length_a   1.000
_cell.length_b   1.000
_cell.length_c   1.000
_cell.angle_alpha   90.00
_cell.angle_beta   90.00
_cell.angle_gamma   90.00
#
_symmetry.space_group_name_H-M   'P 1'
#
loop_
_entity.id
_entity.type
_entity.pdbx_description
1 polymer ?
#
loop_
_entity_poly.entity_id
_entity_poly.type
_entity_poly.pdbx_seq_one_letter_code
_entity_poly.pdbx_strand_id
1 'polypeptide(L)'
;MENLSNLPVSPGVQSTLDRLNAPSNVRASNGLGSLDQADFLRLLTTQLAVQDPLEPVNNEEMLAQMAQFSSLAASTASSQTLDEISAKLDDLIAAQEAALEASRAAAAAAASAAQAAGAPSTANAVSALT
;
A
#
# COMPACT_ATOMS: atom_id res chain seq x y z
N MET A 1 48.30 -4.64 34.38
CA MET A 1 47.43 -4.99 33.23
C MET A 1 46.94 -3.70 32.64
N GLU A 2 47.69 -3.16 31.67
CA GLU A 2 47.32 -1.98 30.90
C GLU A 2 45.97 -2.17 30.21
N ASN A 3 45.05 -1.24 30.45
CA ASN A 3 43.83 -1.11 29.68
C ASN A 3 44.18 -0.40 28.37
N LEU A 4 44.67 -1.19 27.41
CA LEU A 4 44.78 -0.77 26.03
C LEU A 4 43.36 -0.73 25.43
N SER A 5 43.01 0.39 24.79
CA SER A 5 42.04 0.51 23.69
C SER A 5 40.73 1.27 23.94
N ASN A 6 40.82 2.52 24.39
CA ASN A 6 39.87 3.54 23.92
C ASN A 6 40.61 4.52 23.01
N LEU A 7 40.83 4.13 21.75
CA LEU A 7 41.35 5.04 20.73
C LEU A 7 40.29 6.12 20.45
N PRO A 8 40.67 7.40 20.34
CA PRO A 8 39.74 8.44 19.93
C PRO A 8 39.25 8.13 18.51
N VAL A 9 37.96 7.88 18.37
CA VAL A 9 37.31 7.70 17.05
C VAL A 9 37.46 9.02 16.29
N SER A 10 38.06 8.97 15.12
CA SER A 10 38.39 10.14 14.31
C SER A 10 37.12 10.94 13.95
N PRO A 11 37.11 12.29 14.07
CA PRO A 11 35.94 13.14 13.79
C PRO A 11 35.31 12.94 12.41
N GLY A 12 36.10 12.48 11.42
CA GLY A 12 35.61 12.20 10.06
C GLY A 12 34.57 11.08 10.00
N VAL A 13 34.68 10.06 10.86
CA VAL A 13 33.74 8.93 10.88
C VAL A 13 32.40 9.35 11.50
N GLN A 14 32.43 10.26 12.48
CA GLN A 14 31.24 10.84 13.08
C GLN A 14 30.42 11.65 12.05
N SER A 15 31.10 12.44 11.22
CA SER A 15 30.45 13.26 10.17
C SER A 15 29.79 12.41 9.08
N THR A 16 30.43 11.31 8.68
CA THR A 16 29.82 10.36 7.72
C THR A 16 28.61 9.64 8.29
N LEU A 17 28.63 9.30 9.59
CA LEU A 17 27.51 8.65 10.24
C LEU A 17 26.31 9.60 10.40
N ASP A 18 26.58 10.87 10.70
CA ASP A 18 25.55 11.91 10.84
C ASP A 18 24.83 12.19 9.50
N ARG A 19 25.57 12.19 8.39
CA ARG A 19 25.01 12.34 7.03
C ARG A 19 24.15 11.15 6.58
N LEU A 20 24.45 9.94 7.05
CA LEU A 20 23.64 8.76 6.78
C LEU A 20 22.39 8.70 7.66
N ASN A 21 22.42 9.35 8.82
CA ASN A 21 21.31 9.41 9.76
C ASN A 21 20.41 10.64 9.59
N ALA A 22 20.82 11.63 8.79
CA ALA A 22 20.00 12.79 8.46
C ALA A 22 19.01 12.42 7.33
N PRO A 23 17.68 12.52 7.55
CA PRO A 23 16.72 12.33 6.48
C PRO A 23 16.90 13.45 5.44
N SER A 24 17.37 13.09 4.26
CA SER A 24 17.45 13.98 3.10
C SER A 24 16.06 14.51 2.77
N ASN A 25 15.76 15.73 3.21
CA ASN A 25 14.55 16.46 2.85
C ASN A 25 14.63 16.89 1.38
N VAL A 26 14.39 15.95 0.47
CA VAL A 26 14.10 16.29 -0.92
C VAL A 26 12.58 16.27 -1.09
N ARG A 27 12.03 17.48 -1.26
CA ARG A 27 10.60 17.72 -1.48
C ARG A 27 10.13 16.91 -2.70
N ALA A 28 9.49 15.78 -2.45
CA ALA A 28 8.76 15.03 -3.45
C ALA A 28 7.46 15.80 -3.79
N SER A 29 7.41 16.42 -4.96
CA SER A 29 6.16 16.86 -5.57
C SER A 29 5.43 15.64 -6.13
N ASN A 30 4.31 15.29 -5.49
CA ASN A 30 3.47 14.14 -5.81
C ASN A 30 2.99 14.18 -7.28
N GLY A 31 3.35 13.18 -8.08
CA GLY A 31 2.70 12.91 -9.39
C GLY A 31 3.62 12.67 -10.60
N LEU A 32 4.95 12.84 -10.48
CA LEU A 32 5.86 12.85 -11.64
C LEU A 32 6.89 11.70 -11.70
N GLY A 33 6.71 10.62 -10.93
CA GLY A 33 7.76 9.60 -10.76
C GLY A 33 7.95 8.63 -11.94
N SER A 34 6.90 8.35 -12.72
CA SER A 34 6.94 7.33 -13.78
C SER A 34 7.22 7.90 -15.18
N LEU A 35 6.89 9.17 -15.43
CA LEU A 35 7.21 9.86 -16.69
C LEU A 35 8.69 10.29 -16.74
N ASP A 36 9.28 10.66 -15.60
CA ASP A 36 10.64 11.19 -15.49
C ASP A 36 11.73 10.14 -15.77
N GLN A 37 11.54 8.87 -15.37
CA GLN A 37 12.50 7.79 -15.64
C GLN A 37 12.66 7.49 -17.14
N ALA A 38 11.56 7.53 -17.90
CA ALA A 38 11.58 7.27 -19.35
C ALA A 38 12.23 8.42 -20.13
N ASP A 39 11.96 9.65 -19.74
CA ASP A 39 12.58 10.84 -20.34
C ASP A 39 14.06 10.98 -19.95
N PHE A 40 14.44 10.54 -18.74
CA PHE A 40 15.83 10.44 -18.31
C PHE A 40 16.60 9.36 -19.08
N LEU A 41 16.05 8.16 -19.25
CA LEU A 41 16.70 7.11 -20.04
C LEU A 41 16.85 7.51 -21.51
N ARG A 42 15.92 8.28 -22.06
CA ARG A 42 16.07 8.93 -23.37
C ARG A 42 17.20 9.93 -23.40
N LEU A 43 17.29 10.82 -22.41
CA LEU A 43 18.38 11.79 -22.31
C LEU A 43 19.75 11.09 -22.14
N LEU A 44 19.83 10.02 -21.34
CA LEU A 44 21.02 9.19 -21.14
C LEU A 44 21.46 8.52 -22.44
N THR A 45 20.51 7.94 -23.18
CA THR A 45 20.77 7.29 -24.48
C THR A 45 21.21 8.31 -25.53
N THR A 46 20.63 9.53 -25.49
CA THR A 46 20.98 10.63 -26.41
C THR A 46 22.39 11.16 -26.13
N GLN A 47 22.78 11.29 -24.86
CA GLN A 47 24.14 11.70 -24.49
C GLN A 47 25.15 10.59 -24.80
N LEU A 48 24.84 9.31 -24.54
CA LEU A 48 25.71 8.17 -24.92
C LEU A 48 25.95 8.08 -26.44
N ALA A 49 24.99 8.51 -27.26
CA ALA A 49 25.14 8.50 -28.72
C ALA A 49 26.02 9.65 -29.26
N VAL A 50 26.36 10.66 -28.44
CA VAL A 50 27.04 11.91 -28.86
C VAL A 50 28.38 12.14 -28.15
N GLN A 51 28.72 11.36 -27.12
CA GLN A 51 29.96 11.55 -26.34
C GLN A 51 31.19 10.98 -27.06
N ASP A 52 32.23 11.81 -27.16
CA ASP A 52 33.59 11.39 -27.53
C ASP A 52 34.14 10.47 -26.42
N PRO A 53 34.70 9.28 -26.75
CA PRO A 53 35.13 8.27 -25.78
C PRO A 53 36.25 8.70 -24.81
N LEU A 54 36.85 9.89 -24.98
CA LEU A 54 38.03 10.31 -24.24
C LEU A 54 37.78 11.11 -22.95
N GLU A 55 36.55 11.55 -22.65
CA GLU A 55 36.23 12.21 -21.36
C GLU A 55 34.89 11.75 -20.75
N PRO A 56 34.90 10.66 -19.96
CA PRO A 56 33.68 10.15 -19.33
C PRO A 56 33.45 10.86 -17.99
N VAL A 57 32.60 11.89 -17.92
CA VAL A 57 32.19 12.44 -16.60
C VAL A 57 30.75 12.96 -16.53
N ASN A 58 30.19 12.82 -15.31
CA ASN A 58 28.99 13.42 -14.69
C ASN A 58 27.64 12.65 -14.72
N ASN A 59 27.42 11.67 -15.60
CA ASN A 59 26.10 11.01 -15.68
C ASN A 59 25.83 9.97 -14.58
N GLU A 60 26.87 9.43 -13.94
CA GLU A 60 26.72 8.38 -12.91
C GLU A 60 26.16 8.90 -11.58
N GLU A 61 26.58 10.09 -11.14
CA GLU A 61 26.14 10.64 -9.85
C GLU A 61 24.66 11.08 -9.90
N MET A 62 24.22 11.61 -11.04
CA MET A 62 22.81 11.91 -11.29
C MET A 62 21.97 10.63 -11.44
N LEU A 63 22.49 9.59 -12.11
CA LEU A 63 21.84 8.29 -12.20
C LEU A 63 21.69 7.64 -10.82
N ALA A 64 22.72 7.71 -9.97
CA ALA A 64 22.67 7.18 -8.61
C ALA A 64 21.59 7.90 -7.77
N GLN A 65 21.48 9.22 -7.90
CA GLN A 65 20.43 10.00 -7.24
C GLN A 65 19.04 9.66 -7.78
N MET A 66 18.87 9.53 -9.11
CA MET A 66 17.58 9.13 -9.70
C MET A 66 17.19 7.70 -9.35
N ALA A 67 18.14 6.77 -9.30
CA ALA A 67 17.89 5.40 -8.85
C ALA A 67 17.44 5.38 -7.38
N GLN A 68 18.03 6.22 -6.53
CA GLN A 68 17.61 6.37 -5.15
C GLN A 68 16.18 6.93 -5.02
N PHE A 69 15.82 7.93 -5.85
CA PHE A 69 14.45 8.44 -5.90
C PHE A 69 13.46 7.43 -6.49
N SER A 70 13.85 6.69 -7.54
CA SER A 70 13.03 5.66 -8.18
C SER A 70 12.73 4.53 -7.22
N SER A 71 13.71 4.08 -6.44
CA SER A 71 13.52 3.07 -5.39
C SER A 71 12.57 3.56 -4.29
N LEU A 72 12.72 4.80 -3.84
CA LEU A 72 11.82 5.39 -2.84
C LEU A 72 10.39 5.56 -3.37
N ALA A 73 10.24 6.01 -4.61
CA ALA A 73 8.94 6.15 -5.28
C ALA A 73 8.28 4.78 -5.46
N ALA A 74 9.03 3.76 -5.88
CA ALA A 74 8.55 2.38 -5.99
C ALA A 74 8.10 1.83 -4.62
N SER A 75 8.85 2.10 -3.56
CA SER A 75 8.46 1.73 -2.19
C SER A 75 7.16 2.43 -1.78
N THR A 76 7.04 3.73 -2.06
CA THR A 76 5.84 4.52 -1.72
C THR A 76 4.60 4.02 -2.49
N ALA A 77 4.74 3.77 -3.79
CA ALA A 77 3.67 3.21 -4.62
C ALA A 77 3.26 1.80 -4.15
N SER A 78 4.22 0.99 -3.73
CA SER A 78 3.94 -0.33 -3.14
C SER A 78 3.15 -0.18 -1.83
N SER A 79 3.53 0.75 -0.94
CA SER A 79 2.77 1.03 0.28
C SER A 79 1.33 1.48 -0.02
N GLN A 80 1.13 2.38 -0.98
CA GLN A 80 -0.22 2.81 -1.39
C GLN A 80 -1.05 1.65 -1.92
N THR A 81 -0.45 0.78 -2.73
CA THR A 81 -1.14 -0.42 -3.25
C THR A 81 -1.55 -1.36 -2.11
N LEU A 82 -0.70 -1.52 -1.09
CA LEU A 82 -1.03 -2.32 0.09
C LEU A 82 -2.17 -1.71 0.91
N ASP A 83 -2.17 -0.38 1.10
CA ASP A 83 -3.26 0.33 1.77
C ASP A 83 -4.59 0.17 1.02
N GLU A 84 -4.57 0.30 -0.31
CA GLU A 84 -5.75 0.07 -1.15
C GLU A 84 -6.27 -1.38 -1.07
N ILE A 85 -5.36 -2.36 -1.03
CA ILE A 85 -5.73 -3.75 -0.84
C ILE A 85 -6.36 -3.95 0.54
N SER A 86 -5.79 -3.37 1.60
CA SER A 86 -6.36 -3.44 2.95
C SER A 86 -7.78 -2.87 2.99
N ALA A 87 -8.00 -1.69 2.42
CA ALA A 87 -9.32 -1.07 2.36
C ALA A 87 -10.34 -1.95 1.61
N LYS A 88 -9.94 -2.57 0.49
CA LYS A 88 -10.79 -3.51 -0.24
C LYS A 88 -11.11 -4.78 0.55
N LEU A 89 -10.18 -5.26 1.38
CA LEU A 89 -10.42 -6.41 2.25
C LEU A 89 -11.41 -6.05 3.36
N ASP A 90 -11.30 -4.86 3.95
CA ASP A 90 -12.27 -4.36 4.93
C ASP A 90 -13.67 -4.22 4.34
N ASP A 91 -13.78 -3.66 3.12
CA ASP A 91 -15.03 -3.58 2.37
C ASP A 91 -15.63 -4.97 2.10
N LEU A 92 -14.79 -5.95 1.74
CA LEU A 92 -15.24 -7.33 1.52
C LEU A 92 -15.78 -7.97 2.80
N ILE A 93 -15.12 -7.74 3.95
CA ILE A 93 -15.56 -8.26 5.24
C ILE A 93 -16.91 -7.64 5.62
N ALA A 94 -17.04 -6.31 5.51
CA ALA A 94 -18.30 -5.62 5.78
C ALA A 94 -19.43 -6.10 4.86
N ALA A 95 -19.14 -6.31 3.56
CA ALA A 95 -20.10 -6.86 2.62
C ALA A 95 -20.51 -8.30 2.96
N GLN A 96 -19.57 -9.13 3.44
CA GLN A 96 -19.84 -10.51 3.85
C GLN A 96 -20.71 -10.56 5.11
N GLU A 97 -20.46 -9.69 6.09
CA GLU A 97 -21.31 -9.54 7.28
C GLU A 97 -22.73 -9.09 6.92
N ALA A 98 -22.85 -8.08 6.06
CA ALA A 98 -24.15 -7.61 5.57
C ALA A 98 -24.91 -8.70 4.80
N ALA A 99 -24.20 -9.50 3.99
CA ALA A 99 -24.78 -10.62 3.27
C ALA A 99 -25.26 -11.74 4.21
N LEU A 100 -24.50 -12.04 5.27
CA LEU A 100 -24.90 -13.01 6.29
C LEU A 100 -26.15 -12.54 7.04
N GLU A 101 -26.22 -11.27 7.44
CA GLU A 101 -27.39 -10.73 8.12
C GLU A 101 -28.63 -10.72 7.20
N ALA A 102 -28.46 -10.32 5.93
CA ALA A 102 -29.53 -10.39 4.94
C ALA A 102 -30.02 -11.84 4.74
N SER A 103 -29.11 -12.82 4.70
CA SER A 103 -29.47 -14.24 4.57
C SER A 103 -30.22 -14.77 5.80
N ARG A 104 -29.87 -14.31 7.01
CA ARG A 104 -30.55 -14.66 8.26
C ARG A 104 -31.94 -14.04 8.33
N ALA A 105 -32.08 -12.78 7.96
CA ALA A 105 -33.37 -12.10 7.88
C ALA A 105 -34.31 -12.81 6.89
N ALA A 106 -33.78 -13.21 5.72
CA ALA A 106 -34.54 -13.97 4.73
C ALA A 106 -34.99 -15.35 5.26
N ALA A 107 -34.11 -16.07 5.97
CA ALA A 107 -34.45 -17.34 6.59
C ALA A 107 -35.52 -17.21 7.70
N ALA A 108 -35.41 -16.17 8.54
CA ALA A 108 -36.40 -15.88 9.58
C ALA A 108 -37.78 -15.53 9.00
N ALA A 109 -37.80 -14.72 7.93
CA ALA A 109 -39.03 -14.40 7.21
C ALA A 109 -39.70 -15.66 6.62
N ALA A 110 -38.92 -16.54 5.99
CA ALA A 110 -39.44 -17.81 5.45
C ALA A 110 -40.00 -18.74 6.55
N ALA A 111 -39.33 -18.83 7.70
CA ALA A 111 -39.79 -19.62 8.83
C ALA A 111 -41.13 -19.09 9.40
N SER A 112 -41.27 -17.76 9.52
CA SER A 112 -42.52 -17.14 10.00
C SER A 112 -43.71 -17.39 9.06
N ALA A 113 -43.47 -17.39 7.75
CA ALA A 113 -44.49 -17.70 6.75
C ALA A 113 -44.96 -19.16 6.82
N ALA A 114 -44.04 -20.11 7.06
CA ALA A 114 -44.38 -21.52 7.23
C ALA A 114 -45.22 -21.77 8.49
N GLN A 115 -44.94 -21.06 9.58
CA GLN A 115 -45.69 -21.19 10.85
C GLN A 115 -47.14 -20.69 10.72
N ALA A 116 -47.37 -19.65 9.92
CA ALA A 116 -48.71 -19.13 9.63
C ALA A 116 -49.55 -20.10 8.79
N ALA A 117 -48.92 -20.84 7.86
CA ALA A 117 -49.61 -21.84 7.03
C ALA A 117 -49.96 -23.13 7.80
N GLY A 118 -49.26 -23.43 8.89
CA GLY A 118 -49.46 -24.64 9.70
C GLY A 118 -50.45 -24.47 10.88
N ALA A 119 -50.97 -23.28 11.14
CA ALA A 119 -51.92 -23.06 12.24
C ALA A 119 -53.29 -23.66 11.87
N PRO A 120 -53.80 -24.68 12.58
CA PRO A 120 -55.11 -25.23 12.31
C PRO A 120 -56.16 -24.16 12.62
N SER A 121 -57.03 -23.90 11.66
CA SER A 121 -58.21 -23.05 11.75
C SER A 121 -59.21 -23.61 12.79
N THR A 122 -58.88 -23.54 14.08
CA THR A 122 -59.75 -23.99 15.19
C THR A 122 -60.83 -22.96 15.55
N ALA A 123 -60.85 -21.80 14.89
CA ALA A 123 -61.80 -20.73 15.18
C ALA A 123 -63.22 -20.91 14.58
N ASN A 124 -63.47 -21.91 13.71
CA ASN A 124 -64.76 -22.02 12.99
C ASN A 124 -65.59 -23.28 13.26
N ALA A 125 -65.31 -24.06 14.32
CA ALA A 125 -66.01 -25.32 14.58
C ALA A 125 -67.07 -25.27 15.72
N VAL A 126 -67.22 -24.14 16.43
CA VAL A 126 -68.08 -24.08 17.64
C VAL A 126 -69.39 -23.31 17.45
N SER A 127 -69.76 -22.94 16.21
CA SER A 127 -71.03 -22.25 15.91
C SER A 127 -72.04 -23.06 15.10
N ALA A 128 -71.80 -24.36 14.87
CA ALA A 128 -72.65 -25.23 14.05
C ALA A 128 -73.45 -26.29 14.83
N LEU A 129 -73.58 -26.17 16.16
CA LEU A 129 -74.44 -27.05 16.96
C LEU A 129 -75.42 -26.22 17.79
N THR A 130 -76.36 -25.58 17.08
CA THR A 130 -77.71 -25.25 17.56
C THR A 130 -78.65 -26.24 16.89
#